data_AF-A0A9X8DT43-F1
#
_entry.id   AF-A0A9X8DT43-F1
#
_cell.length_a   1.000
_cell.length_b   1.000
_cell.length_c   1.000
_cell.angle_alpha   90.00
_cell.angle_beta   90.00
_cell.angle_gamma   90.00
#
_symmetry.space_group_name_H-M   'P 1'
#
loop_
_entity.id
_entity.type
_entity.pdbx_description
1 polymer ?
#
loop_
_entity_poly.entity_id
_entity_poly.type
_entity_poly.pdbx_seq_one_letter_code
_entity_poly.pdbx_strand_id
1 'polypeptide(L)'
;MAPCIFVLVHFAVCSDAVGKVNHDKLNTWGGSLALGHPFGATGSRLVNTGSNKLVKEGGKYALLAACADSGLAYVGLLQKYEKK
;
A
#
# COMPACT_ATOMS: atom_id res chain seq x y z
N MET A 1 7.97 -5.73 19.84
CA MET A 1 7.05 -4.70 19.31
C MET A 1 7.71 -4.07 18.09
N ALA A 2 7.57 -4.71 16.93
CA ALA A 2 8.19 -4.21 15.71
C ALA A 2 7.35 -3.05 15.14
N PRO A 3 7.95 -1.90 14.79
CA PRO A 3 7.22 -0.77 14.23
C PRO A 3 6.60 -1.17 12.87
N CYS A 4 5.27 -1.11 12.78
CA CYS A 4 4.45 -1.39 11.59
C CYS A 4 4.61 -0.33 10.46
N ILE A 5 5.81 0.23 10.30
CA ILE A 5 6.22 1.06 9.17
C ILE A 5 7.27 0.28 8.46
N PHE A 6 6.85 -0.54 7.52
CA PHE A 6 7.67 -0.72 6.33
C PHE A 6 6.74 -1.08 5.19
N VAL A 7 6.69 -0.19 4.20
CA VAL A 7 6.55 -0.63 2.82
C VAL A 7 7.83 -1.42 2.53
N LEU A 8 7.89 -2.68 2.98
CA LEU A 8 8.91 -3.59 2.49
C LEU A 8 8.34 -4.26 1.25
N VAL A 9 8.84 -3.81 0.11
CA VAL A 9 8.69 -4.45 -1.18
C VAL A 9 9.57 -5.70 -1.16
N HIS A 10 9.16 -6.71 -0.39
CA HIS A 10 9.80 -8.02 -0.44
C HIS A 10 8.85 -9.08 0.10
N PHE A 11 8.11 -9.72 -0.81
CA PHE A 11 7.88 -11.16 -0.76
C PHE A 11 7.46 -11.63 -2.16
N ALA A 12 8.47 -11.84 -2.98
CA ALA A 12 8.45 -12.84 -4.04
C ALA A 12 9.65 -13.75 -3.75
N VAL A 13 9.48 -15.07 -3.95
CA VAL A 13 10.59 -16.01 -4.06
C VAL A 13 11.41 -15.61 -5.31
N CYS A 14 12.27 -14.62 -5.14
CA CYS A 14 13.25 -14.11 -6.10
C CYS A 14 14.47 -13.74 -5.26
N SER A 15 15.67 -14.14 -5.68
CA SER A 15 16.91 -13.86 -4.93
C SER A 15 17.22 -12.37 -4.80
N ASP A 16 16.59 -11.52 -5.64
CA ASP A 16 16.88 -10.09 -5.74
C ASP A 16 15.61 -9.23 -5.77
N ALA A 17 15.75 -7.96 -5.39
CA ALA A 17 14.67 -6.99 -5.42
C ALA A 17 14.14 -6.72 -6.84
N VAL A 18 12.82 -6.82 -7.02
CA VAL A 18 12.14 -6.64 -8.31
C VAL A 18 12.14 -5.19 -8.85
N GLY A 19 12.59 -4.22 -8.06
CA GLY A 19 12.70 -2.82 -8.48
C GLY A 19 12.86 -1.85 -7.30
N LYS A 20 13.12 -0.58 -7.63
CA LYS A 20 13.14 0.53 -6.66
C LYS A 20 11.80 1.25 -6.64
N VAL A 21 11.26 1.50 -5.45
CA VAL A 21 10.04 2.30 -5.30
C VAL A 21 10.41 3.78 -5.17
N ASN A 22 9.69 4.62 -5.92
CA ASN A 22 9.83 6.07 -5.80
C ASN A 22 9.18 6.55 -4.49
N HIS A 23 9.99 7.12 -3.60
CA HIS A 23 9.55 7.62 -2.30
C HIS A 23 8.56 8.78 -2.40
N ASP A 24 8.61 9.60 -3.46
CA ASP A 24 7.71 10.75 -3.65
C ASP A 24 6.27 10.32 -3.91
N LYS A 25 6.04 9.06 -4.32
CA LYS A 25 4.71 8.51 -4.59
C LYS A 25 4.17 7.66 -3.44
N LEU A 26 5.03 7.34 -2.47
CA LEU A 26 4.76 6.43 -1.37
C LEU A 26 4.08 7.18 -0.21
N ASN A 27 2.89 6.73 0.20
CA ASN A 27 2.14 7.27 1.35
C ASN A 27 2.05 8.80 1.43
N THR A 28 1.85 9.49 0.29
CA THR A 28 1.78 10.97 0.24
C THR A 28 0.68 11.60 1.11
N TRP A 29 -0.40 10.85 1.40
CA TRP A 29 -1.49 11.29 2.30
C TRP A 29 -1.35 10.70 3.72
N GLY A 30 -0.15 10.24 4.08
CA GLY A 30 0.15 9.65 5.39
C GLY A 30 -0.09 8.15 5.47
N GLY A 31 0.71 7.47 6.30
CA GLY A 31 0.65 6.03 6.53
C GLY A 31 -0.02 5.65 7.85
N SER A 32 -0.02 4.36 8.19
CA SER A 32 -0.54 3.85 9.47
C SER A 32 0.23 4.35 10.71
N LEU A 33 1.46 4.83 10.56
CA LEU A 33 2.19 5.48 11.66
C LEU A 33 1.50 6.75 12.14
N ALA A 34 1.10 7.59 11.18
CA ALA A 34 0.56 8.91 11.46
C ALA A 34 -0.93 8.85 11.76
N LEU A 35 -1.66 7.99 11.05
CA LEU A 35 -3.13 7.93 11.09
C LEU A 35 -3.66 6.79 11.98
N GLY A 36 -2.77 5.97 12.53
CA GLY A 36 -3.12 4.81 13.34
C GLY A 36 -3.26 3.52 12.52
N HIS A 37 -3.13 2.40 13.24
CA HIS A 37 -3.20 1.04 12.70
C HIS A 37 -4.24 0.19 13.46
N PRO A 38 -5.55 0.48 13.29
CA PRO A 38 -6.57 -0.42 13.81
C PRO A 38 -6.49 -1.76 13.05
N PHE A 39 -6.23 -2.84 13.78
CA PHE A 39 -6.15 -4.19 13.22
C PHE A 39 -7.46 -4.54 12.51
N GLY A 40 -7.36 -5.17 11.34
CA GLY A 40 -8.50 -5.50 10.47
C GLY A 40 -9.02 -4.31 9.63
N ALA A 41 -9.22 -3.13 10.24
CA ALA A 41 -9.76 -1.96 9.54
C ALA A 41 -8.75 -1.24 8.62
N THR A 42 -7.45 -1.40 8.88
CA THR A 42 -6.40 -0.76 8.08
C THR A 42 -6.45 -1.17 6.60
N GLY A 43 -6.78 -2.42 6.28
CA GLY A 43 -6.88 -2.90 4.90
C GLY A 43 -7.92 -2.11 4.09
N SER A 44 -9.13 -1.97 4.63
CA SER A 44 -10.21 -1.18 4.03
C SER A 44 -9.83 0.29 3.87
N ARG A 45 -9.13 0.86 4.87
CA ARG A 45 -8.62 2.23 4.81
C ARG A 45 -7.62 2.40 3.66
N LEU A 46 -6.68 1.47 3.47
CA LEU A 46 -5.69 1.53 2.40
C LEU A 46 -6.35 1.49 1.01
N VAL A 47 -7.33 0.60 0.83
CA VAL A 47 -8.11 0.51 -0.41
C VAL A 47 -8.87 1.81 -0.69
N ASN A 48 -9.58 2.33 0.31
CA ASN A 48 -10.33 3.58 0.17
C ASN A 48 -9.40 4.77 -0.12
N THR A 49 -8.27 4.87 0.58
CA THR A 49 -7.29 5.94 0.37
C THR A 49 -6.67 5.86 -1.03
N GLY A 50 -6.27 4.66 -1.46
CA GLY A 50 -5.70 4.43 -2.78
C GLY A 50 -6.67 4.78 -3.91
N SER A 51 -7.92 4.31 -3.81
CA SER A 51 -8.97 4.62 -4.80
C SER A 51 -9.25 6.13 -4.87
N ASN A 52 -9.43 6.79 -3.73
CA ASN A 52 -9.64 8.24 -3.68
C ASN A 52 -8.45 9.02 -4.25
N LYS A 53 -7.21 8.57 -3.98
CA LYS A 53 -6.00 9.18 -4.51
C LYS A 53 -5.92 9.05 -6.04
N LEU A 54 -6.27 7.89 -6.60
CA LEU A 54 -6.32 7.71 -8.05
C LEU A 54 -7.31 8.67 -8.71
N VAL A 55 -8.48 8.88 -8.11
CA VAL A 55 -9.49 9.82 -8.61
C VAL A 55 -9.02 11.27 -8.49
N LYS A 56 -8.48 11.68 -7.33
CA LYS A 56 -8.09 13.08 -7.09
C LYS A 56 -6.81 13.51 -7.80
N GLU A 57 -5.81 12.63 -7.87
CA GLU A 57 -4.49 12.93 -8.47
C GLU A 57 -4.40 12.49 -9.94
N GLY A 58 -5.47 11.90 -10.50
CA GLY A 58 -5.50 11.47 -11.90
C GLY A 58 -4.64 10.25 -12.23
N GLY A 59 -4.29 9.42 -11.23
CA GLY A 59 -3.52 8.20 -11.41
C GLY A 59 -4.30 7.08 -12.09
N LYS A 60 -3.60 6.14 -12.75
CA LYS A 60 -4.20 4.95 -13.40
C LYS A 60 -4.17 3.70 -12.53
N TYR A 61 -3.05 3.49 -11.82
CA TYR A 61 -2.81 2.32 -10.99
C TYR A 61 -2.28 2.71 -9.61
N ALA A 62 -2.73 2.01 -8.58
CA ALA A 62 -2.18 2.10 -7.24
C ALA A 62 -1.81 0.70 -6.74
N LEU A 63 -0.61 0.58 -6.17
CA LEU A 63 -0.16 -0.64 -5.52
C LEU A 63 -0.38 -0.52 -4.03
N LEU A 64 -1.06 -1.49 -3.44
CA LEU A 64 -1.25 -1.62 -2.00
C LEU A 64 -0.43 -2.80 -1.51
N ALA A 65 0.35 -2.59 -0.46
CA ALA A 65 1.09 -3.64 0.21
C ALA A 65 0.97 -3.42 1.72
N ALA A 66 0.66 -4.49 2.46
CA ALA A 66 0.55 -4.47 3.91
C ALA A 66 1.14 -5.76 4.49
N CYS A 67 2.02 -5.63 5.47
CA CYS A 67 2.40 -6.77 6.30
C CYS A 67 1.28 -7.08 7.30
N ALA A 68 1.17 -8.34 7.67
CA ALA A 68 0.36 -8.81 8.78
C ALA A 68 1.25 -9.60 9.75
N ASP A 69 0.75 -9.80 10.97
CA ASP A 69 1.46 -10.62 11.95
C ASP A 69 1.67 -12.05 11.44
N SER A 70 2.49 -12.85 12.13
CA SER A 70 2.84 -14.23 11.76
C SER A 70 3.59 -14.41 10.43
N GLY A 71 4.23 -13.34 9.93
CA GLY A 71 5.04 -13.40 8.71
C GLY A 71 4.21 -13.41 7.43
N LEU A 72 2.99 -12.88 7.48
CA LEU A 72 2.09 -12.79 6.34
C LEU A 72 2.18 -11.40 5.67
N ALA A 73 1.81 -11.33 4.40
CA ALA A 73 1.68 -10.07 3.67
C ALA A 73 0.52 -10.13 2.67
N TYR A 74 -0.11 -8.97 2.45
CA TYR A 74 -1.11 -8.75 1.42
C TYR A 74 -0.56 -7.78 0.38
N VAL A 75 -0.77 -8.09 -0.89
CA VAL A 75 -0.47 -7.20 -2.02
C VAL A 75 -1.69 -7.14 -2.93
N GLY A 76 -2.10 -5.94 -3.30
CA GLY A 76 -3.23 -5.69 -4.20
C GLY A 76 -2.91 -4.60 -5.22
N LEU A 77 -3.34 -4.79 -6.46
CA LEU A 77 -3.25 -3.77 -7.51
C LEU A 77 -4.65 -3.18 -7.75
N LEU A 78 -4.78 -1.87 -7.53
CA LEU A 78 -5.99 -1.13 -7.87
C LEU A 78 -5.81 -0.44 -9.21
N GLN A 79 -6.81 -0.57 -10.07
CA GLN A 79 -6.95 0.19 -11.30
C GLN A 79 -8.08 1.19 -11.15
N LYS A 80 -7.85 2.44 -11.54
CA LYS A 80 -8.91 3.45 -11.58
C LYS A 80 -9.97 3.03 -12.59
N TYR A 81 -11.23 3.06 -12.16
CA TYR A 81 -12.35 2.76 -13.04
C TYR A 81 -12.56 3.93 -14.02
N GLU A 82 -12.51 3.64 -15.32
CA GLU A 82 -12.83 4.59 -16.39
C GLU A 82 -14.25 4.27 -16.86
N LYS A 83 -15.17 5.22 -16.70
CA LYS A 83 -16.55 5.09 -17.20
C LYS A 83 -16.50 5.20 -18.74
N LYS A 84 -16.82 4.11 -19.43
CA LYS A 84 -17.03 4.10 -20.88
C LYS A 84 -18.40 4.67 -21.24
#